data_AF-A0A2G4K2L1-F1
#
_entry.id   AF-A0A2G4K2L1-F1
#
_cell.length_a   1.000
_cell.length_b   1.000
_cell.length_c   1.000
_cell.angle_alpha   90.00
_cell.angle_beta   90.00
_cell.angle_gamma   90.00
#
_symmetry.space_group_name_H-M   'P 1'
#
loop_
_entity.id
_entity.type
_entity.pdbx_description
1 polymer ?
#
loop_
_entity_poly.entity_id
_entity_poly.type
_entity_poly.pdbx_seq_one_letter_code
_entity_poly.pdbx_strand_id
1 'polypeptide(L)'
;MSYSSEDIAALAEGLVSHTLPKEQWTHAAHLAATLRLVRTRDAGLERDLPEIIRTYNVSVGGVNDDQGGYHETITQAYLAAIRAFVAALPPGASDAQAVTRLLASPMGDKAWPLTYWSRERLFSVEARRGWVEPDLKALEHPKIPLS
;
A
#
# COMPACT_ATOMS: atom_id res chain seq x y z
N MET A 1 -15.61 -0.73 9.02
CA MET A 1 -15.69 -1.78 7.98
C MET A 1 -14.86 -2.94 8.48
N SER A 2 -15.39 -4.18 8.43
CA SER A 2 -14.66 -5.36 8.88
C SER A 2 -14.49 -6.30 7.69
N TYR A 3 -13.27 -6.79 7.46
CA TYR A 3 -12.98 -7.79 6.44
C TYR A 3 -12.78 -9.15 7.11
N SER A 4 -13.34 -10.20 6.52
CA SER A 4 -12.95 -11.57 6.85
C SER A 4 -11.59 -11.91 6.22
N SER A 5 -10.96 -13.00 6.66
CA SER A 5 -9.71 -13.47 6.03
C SER A 5 -9.92 -13.88 4.57
N GLU A 6 -11.12 -14.37 4.22
CA GLU A 6 -11.51 -14.72 2.85
C GLU A 6 -11.64 -13.46 1.99
N ASP A 7 -12.29 -12.41 2.49
CA ASP A 7 -12.36 -11.11 1.79
C ASP A 7 -10.96 -10.57 1.50
N ILE A 8 -10.04 -10.65 2.47
CA ILE A 8 -8.67 -10.14 2.34
C ILE A 8 -7.89 -10.95 1.30
N ALA A 9 -8.07 -12.27 1.28
CA ALA A 9 -7.47 -13.12 0.25
C ALA A 9 -8.01 -12.77 -1.14
N ALA A 10 -9.33 -12.60 -1.28
CA ALA A 10 -9.99 -12.24 -2.52
C ALA A 10 -9.57 -10.84 -3.02
N LEU A 11 -9.38 -9.87 -2.12
CA LEU A 11 -8.87 -8.54 -2.48
C LEU A 11 -7.45 -8.63 -3.07
N ALA A 12 -6.56 -9.40 -2.42
CA ALA A 12 -5.19 -9.54 -2.88
C ALA A 12 -5.10 -10.32 -4.21
N GLU A 13 -5.86 -11.40 -4.35
CA GLU A 13 -5.95 -12.17 -5.59
C GLU A 13 -6.59 -11.36 -6.72
N GLY A 14 -7.67 -10.65 -6.44
CA GLY A 14 -8.39 -9.82 -7.39
C GLY A 14 -7.55 -8.64 -7.91
N LEU A 15 -6.73 -8.05 -7.05
CA LEU A 15 -5.75 -7.04 -7.44
C LEU A 15 -4.73 -7.61 -8.43
N VAL A 16 -4.15 -8.77 -8.11
CA VAL A 16 -3.08 -9.40 -8.92
C VAL A 16 -3.60 -9.95 -10.24
N SER A 17 -4.83 -10.51 -10.23
CA SER A 17 -5.47 -11.12 -11.40
C SER A 17 -6.33 -10.14 -12.23
N HIS A 18 -6.39 -8.87 -11.82
CA HIS A 18 -7.21 -7.84 -12.47
C HIS A 18 -8.72 -8.12 -12.47
N THR A 19 -9.21 -8.88 -11.49
CA THR A 19 -10.63 -9.23 -11.35
C THR A 19 -11.36 -8.43 -10.27
N LEU A 20 -10.65 -7.64 -9.45
CA LEU A 20 -11.25 -6.81 -8.41
C LEU A 20 -12.06 -5.63 -9.01
N PRO A 21 -13.37 -5.48 -8.71
CA PRO A 21 -14.16 -4.35 -9.19
C PRO A 21 -13.64 -3.01 -8.68
N LYS A 22 -13.67 -1.98 -9.55
CA LYS A 22 -13.15 -0.64 -9.26
C LYS A 22 -13.75 -0.02 -8.00
N GLU A 23 -15.04 -0.22 -7.76
CA GLU A 23 -15.78 0.31 -6.62
C GLU A 23 -15.30 -0.26 -5.29
N GLN A 24 -14.70 -1.46 -5.32
CA GLN A 24 -14.14 -2.11 -4.14
C GLN A 24 -12.70 -1.68 -3.87
N TRP A 25 -12.03 -1.02 -4.82
CA TRP A 25 -10.64 -0.57 -4.71
C TRP A 25 -10.48 0.72 -3.90
N THR A 26 -10.88 0.64 -2.63
CA THR A 26 -10.82 1.72 -1.65
C THR A 26 -9.44 1.80 -0.96
N HIS A 27 -9.19 2.85 -0.18
CA HIS A 27 -7.98 2.94 0.64
C HIS A 27 -7.85 1.75 1.61
N ALA A 28 -8.94 1.34 2.26
CA ALA A 28 -8.92 0.19 3.16
C ALA A 28 -8.59 -1.12 2.42
N ALA A 29 -9.09 -1.28 1.19
CA ALA A 29 -8.76 -2.42 0.35
C ALA A 29 -7.29 -2.44 -0.08
N HIS A 30 -6.69 -1.27 -0.38
CA HIS A 30 -5.25 -1.16 -0.66
C HIS A 30 -4.40 -1.67 0.52
N LEU A 31 -4.74 -1.23 1.74
CA LEU A 31 -4.03 -1.64 2.95
C LEU A 31 -4.18 -3.15 3.22
N ALA A 32 -5.41 -3.67 3.09
CA ALA A 32 -5.71 -5.09 3.28
C ALA A 32 -4.96 -5.98 2.27
N ALA A 33 -5.02 -5.62 0.98
CA ALA A 33 -4.31 -6.36 -0.07
C ALA A 33 -2.80 -6.30 0.15
N THR A 34 -2.23 -5.12 0.43
CA THR A 34 -0.78 -4.98 0.67
C THR A 34 -0.31 -5.80 1.87
N LEU A 35 -1.04 -5.77 2.99
CA LEU A 35 -0.75 -6.60 4.17
C LEU A 35 -0.76 -8.08 3.82
N ARG A 36 -1.76 -8.54 3.05
CA ARG A 36 -1.84 -9.94 2.61
C ARG A 36 -0.65 -10.32 1.73
N LEU A 37 -0.28 -9.47 0.77
CA LEU A 37 0.86 -9.71 -0.12
C LEU A 37 2.18 -9.79 0.66
N VAL A 38 2.40 -8.92 1.64
CA VAL A 38 3.56 -9.01 2.54
C VAL A 38 3.57 -10.36 3.27
N ARG A 39 2.42 -10.83 3.77
CA ARG A 39 2.36 -12.11 4.50
C ARG A 39 2.55 -13.36 3.63
N THR A 40 2.19 -13.30 2.34
CA THR A 40 2.20 -14.49 1.46
C THR A 40 3.32 -14.50 0.44
N ARG A 41 3.90 -13.34 0.11
CA ARG A 41 4.96 -13.20 -0.90
C ARG A 41 5.78 -11.91 -0.76
N ASP A 42 6.38 -11.69 0.42
CA ASP A 42 7.11 -10.45 0.73
C ASP A 42 8.28 -10.12 -0.21
N ALA A 43 8.97 -11.16 -0.70
CA ALA A 43 10.21 -11.00 -1.45
C ALA A 43 9.98 -10.21 -2.76
N GLY A 44 10.66 -9.07 -2.88
CA GLY A 44 10.66 -8.25 -4.10
C GLY A 44 9.43 -7.37 -4.30
N LEU A 45 8.57 -7.19 -3.29
CA LEU A 45 7.37 -6.36 -3.42
C LEU A 45 7.66 -4.90 -3.80
N GLU A 46 8.81 -4.36 -3.45
CA GLU A 46 9.27 -3.03 -3.88
C GLU A 46 9.32 -2.90 -5.40
N ARG A 47 9.71 -3.99 -6.08
CA ARG A 47 9.78 -4.08 -7.53
C ARG A 47 8.42 -4.40 -8.14
N ASP A 48 7.68 -5.31 -7.52
CA ASP A 48 6.49 -5.90 -8.13
C ASP A 48 5.23 -5.05 -7.93
N LEU A 49 5.04 -4.43 -6.75
CA LEU A 49 3.85 -3.62 -6.44
C LEU A 49 3.62 -2.45 -7.42
N PRO A 50 4.65 -1.70 -7.87
CA PRO A 50 4.47 -0.69 -8.89
C PRO A 50 3.75 -1.21 -10.12
N GLU A 51 4.18 -2.36 -10.66
CA GLU A 51 3.60 -2.92 -11.88
C GLU A 51 2.22 -3.54 -11.64
N ILE A 52 2.04 -4.22 -10.50
CA ILE A 52 0.73 -4.77 -10.10
C ILE A 52 -0.32 -3.66 -10.06
N ILE A 53 -0.02 -2.54 -9.39
CA ILE A 53 -0.99 -1.45 -9.23
C ILE A 53 -1.20 -0.71 -10.55
N ARG A 54 -0.14 -0.45 -11.33
CA ARG A 54 -0.28 0.23 -12.64
C ARG A 54 -1.15 -0.57 -13.60
N THR A 55 -0.88 -1.86 -13.74
CA THR A 55 -1.63 -2.73 -14.65
C THR A 55 -3.07 -2.92 -14.19
N TYR A 56 -3.31 -3.08 -12.89
CA TYR A 56 -4.65 -3.11 -12.32
C TYR A 56 -5.41 -1.81 -12.60
N ASN A 57 -4.80 -0.65 -12.36
CA ASN A 57 -5.47 0.64 -12.61
C ASN A 57 -5.94 0.75 -14.07
N VAL A 58 -5.11 0.32 -15.03
CA VAL A 58 -5.47 0.32 -16.45
C VAL A 58 -6.57 -0.70 -16.77
N SER A 59 -6.51 -1.91 -16.21
CA SER A 59 -7.50 -2.96 -16.48
C SER A 59 -8.92 -2.57 -16.06
N VAL A 60 -9.06 -1.72 -15.04
CA VAL A 60 -10.36 -1.19 -14.58
C VAL A 60 -10.69 0.20 -15.17
N GLY A 61 -10.05 0.57 -16.29
CA GLY A 61 -10.32 1.80 -17.04
C GLY A 61 -9.81 3.08 -16.37
N GLY A 62 -8.85 2.96 -15.45
CA GLY A 62 -8.08 4.07 -14.91
C GLY A 62 -6.89 4.44 -15.80
N VAL A 63 -6.25 5.57 -15.47
CA VAL A 63 -5.02 6.04 -16.12
C VAL A 63 -3.93 6.18 -15.07
N ASN A 64 -2.67 6.08 -15.49
CA ASN A 64 -1.51 6.44 -14.67
C ASN A 64 -0.79 7.57 -15.39
N ASP A 65 -0.91 8.79 -14.86
CA ASP A 65 -0.26 9.99 -15.38
C ASP A 65 0.29 10.84 -14.23
N ASP A 66 0.74 12.05 -14.51
CA ASP A 66 1.33 12.93 -13.50
C ASP A 66 0.33 13.45 -12.47
N GLN A 67 -0.97 13.34 -12.77
CA GLN A 67 -2.07 13.91 -11.99
C GLN A 67 -2.89 12.84 -11.26
N GLY A 68 -2.83 11.57 -11.68
CA GLY A 68 -3.66 10.49 -11.16
C GLY A 68 -3.12 9.07 -11.38
N GLY A 69 -3.74 8.11 -10.69
CA GLY A 69 -3.35 6.70 -10.72
C GLY A 69 -2.24 6.37 -9.73
N TYR A 70 -1.28 5.55 -10.16
CA TYR A 70 -0.17 5.07 -9.35
C TYR A 70 0.67 6.21 -8.74
N HIS A 71 1.20 5.98 -7.52
CA HIS A 71 2.04 6.93 -6.82
C HIS A 71 3.19 6.22 -6.10
N GLU A 72 4.41 6.33 -6.63
CA GLU A 72 5.59 5.59 -6.17
C GLU A 72 5.91 5.87 -4.70
N THR A 73 6.12 7.14 -4.31
CA THR A 73 6.51 7.46 -2.93
C THR A 73 5.51 6.95 -1.90
N ILE A 74 4.20 7.18 -2.12
CA ILE A 74 3.15 6.73 -1.20
C ILE A 74 3.10 5.19 -1.13
N THR A 75 3.14 4.49 -2.27
CA THR A 75 3.10 3.01 -2.29
C THR A 75 4.26 2.41 -1.51
N GLN A 76 5.48 2.90 -1.73
CA GLN A 76 6.68 2.37 -1.06
C GLN A 76 6.70 2.71 0.44
N ALA A 77 6.20 3.89 0.83
CA ALA A 77 6.10 4.28 2.23
C ALA A 77 5.15 3.36 3.00
N TYR A 78 3.97 3.08 2.43
CA TYR A 78 3.03 2.13 3.02
C TYR A 78 3.57 0.71 3.03
N LEU A 79 4.27 0.25 1.97
CA LEU A 79 4.89 -1.08 1.96
C LEU A 79 5.87 -1.25 3.13
N ALA A 80 6.79 -0.30 3.31
CA ALA A 80 7.79 -0.36 4.38
C ALA A 80 7.13 -0.39 5.77
N ALA A 81 6.14 0.48 6.00
CA ALA A 81 5.44 0.56 7.28
C ALA A 81 4.56 -0.68 7.55
N ILE A 82 3.85 -1.19 6.53
CA ILE A 82 3.04 -2.40 6.65
C ILE A 82 3.92 -3.63 6.89
N ARG A 83 5.11 -3.72 6.27
CA ARG A 83 6.04 -4.82 6.53
C ARG A 83 6.51 -4.83 7.98
N ALA A 84 6.92 -3.68 8.52
CA ALA A 84 7.28 -3.57 9.92
C ALA A 84 6.11 -3.89 10.85
N PHE A 85 4.91 -3.43 10.51
CA PHE A 85 3.69 -3.76 11.24
C PHE A 85 3.40 -5.27 11.26
N VAL A 86 3.53 -5.96 10.11
CA VAL A 86 3.36 -7.41 10.01
C VAL A 86 4.37 -8.15 10.87
N ALA A 87 5.64 -7.71 10.88
CA ALA A 87 6.69 -8.31 11.70
C ALA A 87 6.43 -8.16 13.21
N ALA A 88 5.67 -7.14 13.62
CA ALA A 88 5.31 -6.89 15.01
C ALA A 88 3.99 -7.56 15.46
N LEU A 89 3.28 -8.26 14.56
CA LEU A 89 2.02 -8.91 14.91
C LEU A 89 2.22 -10.07 15.90
N PRO A 90 1.25 -10.31 16.81
CA PRO A 90 1.26 -11.49 17.65
C PRO A 90 1.32 -12.78 16.81
N PRO A 91 2.11 -13.79 17.22
CA PRO A 91 2.11 -15.10 16.57
C PRO A 91 0.70 -15.66 16.44
N GLY A 92 0.37 -16.19 15.26
CA GLY A 92 -0.94 -16.79 14.98
C GLY A 92 -2.08 -15.81 14.69
N ALA A 93 -1.84 -14.49 14.62
CA ALA A 93 -2.86 -13.53 14.23
C ALA A 93 -3.44 -13.83 12.83
N SER A 94 -4.76 -13.90 12.71
CA SER A 94 -5.43 -14.07 11.41
C SER A 94 -5.30 -12.81 10.55
N ASP A 95 -5.55 -12.91 9.25
CA ASP A 95 -5.58 -11.73 8.37
C ASP A 95 -6.66 -10.74 8.80
N ALA A 96 -7.85 -11.23 9.16
CA ALA A 96 -8.93 -10.37 9.67
C ALA A 96 -8.49 -9.56 10.90
N GLN A 97 -7.80 -10.20 11.86
CA GLN A 97 -7.27 -9.52 13.05
C GLN A 97 -6.17 -8.51 12.69
N ALA A 98 -5.27 -8.90 11.79
CA ALA A 98 -4.17 -8.06 11.34
C ALA A 98 -4.65 -6.79 10.62
N VAL A 99 -5.58 -6.94 9.67
CA VAL A 99 -6.18 -5.81 8.93
C VAL A 99 -7.01 -4.93 9.86
N THR A 100 -7.80 -5.51 10.76
CA THR A 100 -8.54 -4.73 11.77
C THR A 100 -7.61 -3.84 12.59
N ARG A 101 -6.47 -4.38 13.04
CA ARG A 101 -5.45 -3.61 13.78
C ARG A 101 -4.77 -2.56 12.89
N LEU A 102 -4.46 -2.90 11.64
CA LEU A 102 -3.83 -1.96 10.69
C LEU A 102 -4.72 -0.75 10.43
N LEU A 103 -6.01 -0.98 10.17
CA LEU A 103 -6.99 0.08 9.91
C LEU A 103 -7.27 0.95 11.14
N ALA A 104 -7.05 0.41 12.36
CA ALA A 104 -7.15 1.16 13.60
C ALA A 104 -5.86 1.93 13.96
N SER A 105 -4.76 1.68 13.26
CA SER A 105 -3.50 2.41 13.43
C SER A 105 -3.50 3.74 12.67
N PRO A 106 -2.52 4.64 12.91
CA PRO A 106 -2.39 5.87 12.11
C PRO A 106 -2.34 5.62 10.59
N MET A 107 -1.81 4.48 10.13
CA MET A 107 -1.76 4.12 8.70
C MET A 107 -3.15 3.93 8.07
N GLY A 108 -4.20 3.68 8.87
CA GLY A 108 -5.57 3.59 8.38
C GLY A 108 -6.12 4.91 7.83
N ASP A 109 -5.49 6.04 8.18
CA ASP A 109 -5.77 7.34 7.59
C ASP A 109 -4.93 7.55 6.32
N LYS A 110 -5.58 7.87 5.20
CA LYS A 110 -4.92 8.20 3.92
C LYS A 110 -4.03 9.45 4.01
N ALA A 111 -4.20 10.28 5.04
CA ALA A 111 -3.36 11.44 5.30
C ALA A 111 -2.07 11.09 6.05
N TRP A 112 -1.87 9.84 6.49
CA TRP A 112 -0.68 9.39 7.22
C TRP A 112 0.66 9.81 6.60
N PRO A 113 0.87 9.74 5.26
CA PRO A 113 2.12 10.22 4.66
C PRO A 113 2.41 11.71 4.93
N LEU A 114 1.40 12.55 5.09
CA LEU A 114 1.57 13.99 5.37
C LEU A 114 2.13 14.27 6.77
N THR A 115 2.32 13.25 7.61
CA THR A 115 3.07 13.36 8.85
C THR A 115 4.59 13.34 8.64
N TYR A 116 5.05 12.90 7.47
CA TYR A 116 6.46 12.76 7.10
C TYR A 116 6.87 13.69 5.95
N TRP A 117 5.97 13.90 4.97
CA TRP A 117 6.19 14.79 3.84
C TRP A 117 5.31 16.03 3.91
N SER A 118 5.87 17.17 3.49
CA SER A 118 5.08 18.35 3.15
C SER A 118 4.16 18.05 1.97
N ARG A 119 3.04 18.77 1.89
CA ARG A 119 2.06 18.60 0.81
C ARG A 119 2.68 18.88 -0.56
N GLU A 120 3.50 19.93 -0.67
CA GLU A 120 4.17 20.33 -1.90
C GLU A 120 5.10 19.22 -2.42
N ARG A 121 5.91 18.66 -1.51
CA ARG A 121 6.84 17.59 -1.88
C ARG A 121 6.13 16.29 -2.22
N LEU A 122 5.17 15.86 -1.39
CA LEU A 122 4.50 14.56 -1.55
C LEU A 122 3.70 14.48 -2.85
N PHE A 123 3.01 15.56 -3.24
CA PHE A 123 2.17 15.58 -4.44
C PHE A 123 2.87 16.17 -5.67
N SER A 124 4.20 16.26 -5.65
CA SER A 124 5.00 16.60 -6.83
C SER A 124 4.98 15.45 -7.85
N VAL A 125 5.21 15.80 -9.12
CA VAL A 125 5.37 14.79 -10.19
C VAL A 125 6.56 13.86 -9.90
N GLU A 126 7.62 14.39 -9.30
CA GLU A 126 8.80 13.61 -8.88
C GLU A 126 8.41 12.52 -7.88
N ALA A 127 7.67 12.86 -6.82
CA ALA A 127 7.22 11.91 -5.80
C ALA A 127 6.20 10.88 -6.33
N ARG A 128 5.42 11.25 -7.35
CA ARG A 128 4.51 10.33 -8.02
C ARG A 128 5.26 9.31 -8.86
N ARG A 129 6.26 9.75 -9.64
CA ARG A 129 7.04 8.91 -10.56
C ARG A 129 8.16 8.12 -9.88
N GLY A 130 8.69 8.64 -8.78
CA GLY A 130 9.87 8.13 -8.09
C GLY A 130 9.74 8.21 -6.57
N TRP A 131 10.76 7.72 -5.87
CA TRP A 131 10.90 7.90 -4.43
C TRP A 131 11.54 9.25 -4.13
N VAL A 132 10.92 10.03 -3.23
CA VAL A 132 11.54 11.21 -2.63
C VAL A 132 11.58 11.06 -1.11
N GLU A 133 12.72 11.39 -0.49
CA GLU A 133 12.87 11.33 0.97
C GLU A 133 11.89 12.29 1.68
N PRO A 134 11.39 11.96 2.89
CA PRO A 134 10.56 12.86 3.67
C PRO A 134 11.30 14.12 4.14
N ASP A 135 10.59 15.25 4.19
CA ASP A 135 11.14 16.58 4.51
C ASP A 135 10.62 17.18 5.82
N LEU A 136 9.61 16.60 6.46
CA LEU A 136 9.14 17.04 7.79
C LEU A 136 9.80 16.25 8.92
N LYS A 137 9.88 14.93 8.78
CA LYS A 137 10.60 14.03 9.69
C LYS A 137 10.94 12.72 9.00
N ALA A 138 11.98 12.03 9.46
CA ALA A 138 12.34 10.71 8.94
C ALA A 138 11.22 9.68 9.17
N LEU A 139 11.10 8.72 8.24
CA LEU A 139 10.27 7.54 8.43
C LEU A 139 10.79 6.70 9.58
N GLU A 140 9.87 6.15 10.37
CA GLU A 140 10.20 5.15 11.40
C GLU A 140 10.77 3.87 10.76
N HIS A 141 10.31 3.53 9.55
CA HIS A 141 10.77 2.39 8.77
C HIS A 141 11.06 2.83 7.33
N PRO A 142 12.34 2.92 6.91
CA PRO A 142 12.71 3.38 5.58
C PRO A 142 12.36 2.34 4.50
N LYS A 143 12.17 2.80 3.26
CA LYS A 143 12.06 1.94 2.07
C LYS A 143 13.31 1.05 1.96
N ILE A 144 13.13 -0.23 1.64
CA ILE A 144 14.25 -1.11 1.32
C ILE A 144 14.69 -0.80 -0.13
N PRO A 145 15.98 -0.50 -0.38
CA PRO A 145 16.48 -0.32 -1.74
C PRO A 145 16.28 -1.58 -2.58
N LEU A 146 16.02 -1.40 -3.88
CA LEU A 146 16.06 -2.51 -4.83
C LEU A 146 17.52 -3.02 -4.88
N SER A 147 17.71 -4.31 -4.62
CA SER A 147 18.99 -5.03 -4.77
C SER A 147 19.28 -5.39 -6.21
#